data_AF-A0A1F6PX07-F1
#
_entry.id   AF-A0A1F6PX07-F1
#
_cell.length_a   1.000
_cell.length_b   1.000
_cell.length_c   1.000
_cell.angle_alpha   90.00
_cell.angle_beta   90.00
_cell.angle_gamma   90.00
#
_symmetry.space_group_name_H-M   'P 1'
#
loop_
_entity.id
_entity.type
_entity.pdbx_description
1 polymer ?
#
loop_
_entity_poly.entity_id
_entity_poly.type
_entity_poly.pdbx_seq_one_letter_code
_entity_poly.pdbx_strand_id
1 'polypeptide(L)'
;MSKKLRMSYTKLSFYLACPKRYYYRYVEKRPYYPHVMARYGSNIHRSLKDFSEAITAGKPIDKDAQVILYEKQWTNVSKDVTKNLELKNLGIKQLQDFVDLNISEMGNTIYLEKSFSFPLDDIIICGYIESR
;
A
#
# COMPACT_ATOMS: atom_id res chain seq x y z
N MET A 1 -21.98 15.61 20.75
CA MET A 1 -21.25 15.93 19.50
C MET A 1 -21.49 14.81 18.50
N SER A 2 -22.12 15.11 17.36
CA SER A 2 -22.32 14.11 16.29
C SER A 2 -20.97 13.67 15.74
N LYS A 3 -20.74 12.37 15.64
CA LYS A 3 -19.50 11.80 15.09
C LYS A 3 -19.46 12.08 13.59
N LYS A 4 -18.65 13.05 13.15
CA LYS A 4 -18.49 13.38 11.72
C LYS A 4 -18.11 12.15 10.91
N LEU A 5 -18.77 11.95 9.76
CA LEU A 5 -18.55 10.80 8.89
C LEU A 5 -17.18 10.92 8.21
N ARG A 6 -16.32 9.90 8.38
CA ARG A 6 -14.99 9.83 7.74
C ARG A 6 -15.05 9.11 6.41
N MET A 7 -14.79 9.83 5.32
CA MET A 7 -14.80 9.35 3.95
C MET A 7 -13.38 9.32 3.38
N SER A 8 -13.07 8.25 2.65
CA SER A 8 -11.83 8.09 1.88
C SER A 8 -12.16 7.80 0.44
N TYR A 9 -11.17 7.94 -0.46
CA TYR A 9 -11.35 7.60 -1.87
C TYR A 9 -11.95 6.19 -2.06
N THR A 10 -11.43 5.18 -1.37
CA THR A 10 -11.95 3.81 -1.44
C THR A 10 -13.40 3.71 -0.95
N LYS A 11 -13.77 4.43 0.11
CA LYS A 11 -15.15 4.45 0.62
C LYS A 11 -16.10 5.09 -0.39
N LEU A 12 -15.69 6.22 -0.98
CA LEU A 12 -16.46 6.91 -2.00
C LEU A 12 -16.61 6.05 -3.26
N SER A 13 -15.52 5.44 -3.74
CA SER A 13 -15.58 4.56 -4.92
C SER A 13 -16.45 3.32 -4.69
N PHE A 14 -16.44 2.75 -3.49
CA PHE A 14 -17.36 1.65 -3.13
C PHE A 14 -18.82 2.10 -3.14
N TYR A 15 -19.12 3.29 -2.61
CA TYR A 15 -20.47 3.82 -2.57
C TYR A 15 -20.98 4.15 -3.99
N LEU A 16 -20.17 4.86 -4.78
CA LEU A 16 -20.49 5.21 -6.17
C LEU A 16 -20.67 3.97 -7.05
N ALA A 17 -19.85 2.93 -6.86
CA ALA A 17 -19.99 1.68 -7.60
C ALA A 17 -21.25 0.91 -7.19
N CYS A 18 -21.54 0.81 -5.89
CA CYS A 18 -22.76 0.18 -5.37
C CYS A 18 -22.98 0.53 -3.88
N PRO A 19 -24.05 1.28 -3.54
CA PRO A 19 -24.35 1.64 -2.15
C PRO A 19 -24.52 0.43 -1.22
N LYS A 20 -25.07 -0.68 -1.74
CA LYS A 20 -25.24 -1.93 -0.98
C LYS A 20 -23.89 -2.58 -0.62
N ARG A 21 -22.91 -2.52 -1.54
CA ARG A 21 -21.53 -2.98 -1.27
C ARG A 21 -20.86 -2.12 -0.21
N TYR A 22 -21.04 -0.79 -0.26
CA TYR A 22 -20.56 0.10 0.78
C TYR A 22 -21.17 -0.25 2.14
N TYR A 23 -22.49 -0.44 2.21
CA TYR A 23 -23.21 -0.79 3.43
C TYR A 23 -22.65 -2.08 4.06
N TYR A 24 -22.56 -3.17 3.30
CA TYR A 24 -22.03 -4.44 3.80
C TYR A 24 -20.58 -4.34 4.27
N ARG A 25 -19.75 -3.56 3.57
CA ARG A 25 -18.33 -3.42 3.89
C ARG A 25 -18.05 -2.51 5.08
N TYR A 26 -18.69 -1.34 5.14
CA TYR A 26 -18.32 -0.25 6.05
C TYR A 26 -19.34 0.03 7.16
N VAL A 27 -20.61 -0.35 6.96
CA VAL A 27 -21.66 -0.20 7.98
C VAL A 27 -21.82 -1.50 8.76
N GLU A 28 -22.12 -2.61 8.08
CA GLU A 28 -22.29 -3.93 8.71
C GLU A 28 -20.95 -4.60 9.05
N LYS A 29 -19.85 -4.14 8.44
CA LYS A 29 -18.48 -4.65 8.66
C LYS A 29 -18.33 -6.16 8.42
N ARG A 30 -19.01 -6.68 7.38
CA ARG A 30 -18.86 -8.09 7.02
C ARG A 30 -17.40 -8.43 6.72
N PRO A 31 -16.93 -9.63 7.11
CA PRO A 31 -15.60 -10.08 6.75
C PRO A 31 -15.40 -10.00 5.23
N TYR A 32 -14.29 -9.38 4.84
CA TYR A 32 -13.87 -9.29 3.44
C TYR A 32 -12.45 -9.80 3.36
N TYR A 33 -12.24 -10.76 2.49
CA TYR A 33 -10.90 -11.24 2.18
C TYR A 33 -10.43 -10.56 0.89
N PRO A 34 -9.44 -9.66 0.96
CA PRO A 34 -8.92 -9.03 -0.25
C PRO A 34 -8.40 -10.08 -1.22
N HIS A 35 -8.60 -9.86 -2.52
CA HIS A 35 -8.08 -10.73 -3.56
C HIS A 35 -6.55 -10.80 -3.49
N VAL A 36 -5.98 -11.94 -3.92
CA VAL A 36 -4.54 -12.25 -3.86
C VAL A 36 -3.68 -11.09 -4.37
N MET A 37 -4.04 -10.50 -5.50
CA MET A 37 -3.26 -9.40 -6.11
C MET A 37 -3.30 -8.09 -5.31
N ALA A 38 -4.41 -7.80 -4.61
CA ALA A 38 -4.48 -6.63 -3.74
C ALA A 38 -3.56 -6.78 -2.53
N ARG A 39 -3.48 -7.99 -1.97
CA ARG A 39 -2.56 -8.31 -0.87
C ARG A 39 -1.11 -8.29 -1.33
N TYR A 40 -0.85 -8.81 -2.54
CA TYR A 40 0.46 -8.74 -3.19
C TYR A 40 0.92 -7.29 -3.39
N GLY A 41 0.09 -6.45 -4.00
CA GLY A 41 0.38 -5.02 -4.17
C GLY A 41 0.68 -4.32 -2.84
N SER A 42 0.00 -4.72 -1.75
CA SER A 42 0.28 -4.19 -0.42
C SER A 42 1.67 -4.57 0.10
N ASN A 43 2.17 -5.78 -0.20
CA ASN A 43 3.55 -6.16 0.12
C ASN A 43 4.54 -5.29 -0.67
N ILE A 44 4.29 -5.07 -1.97
CA ILE A 44 5.13 -4.22 -2.84
C ILE A 44 5.19 -2.78 -2.32
N HIS A 45 4.05 -2.16 -2.03
CA HIS A 45 4.01 -0.77 -1.54
C HIS A 45 4.76 -0.59 -0.22
N ARG A 46 4.58 -1.51 0.74
CA ARG A 46 5.31 -1.45 2.01
C ARG A 46 6.83 -1.58 1.82
N SER A 47 7.27 -2.42 0.88
CA SER A 47 8.70 -2.56 0.59
C SER A 47 9.29 -1.36 -0.12
N LEU A 48 8.60 -0.81 -1.12
CA LEU A 48 9.00 0.46 -1.73
C LEU A 48 9.13 1.58 -0.69
N LYS A 49 8.24 1.56 0.30
CA LYS A 49 8.31 2.50 1.40
C LYS A 49 9.58 2.32 2.24
N ASP A 50 9.83 1.11 2.73
CA ASP A 50 11.05 0.80 3.50
C ASP A 50 12.32 1.14 2.69
N PHE A 51 12.30 0.93 1.37
CA PHE A 51 13.43 1.23 0.49
C PHE A 51 13.67 2.74 0.39
N SER A 52 12.61 3.51 0.13
CA SER A 52 12.70 4.97 0.04
C SER A 52 13.14 5.59 1.37
N GLU A 53 12.64 5.09 2.51
CA GLU A 53 13.08 5.52 3.84
C GLU A 53 14.57 5.21 4.07
N ALA A 54 15.05 4.03 3.66
CA ALA A 54 16.46 3.66 3.76
C ALA A 54 17.37 4.54 2.90
N ILE A 55 17.00 4.78 1.64
CA ILE A 55 17.73 5.65 0.70
C ILE A 55 17.80 7.08 1.23
N THR A 56 16.66 7.62 1.68
CA THR A 56 16.57 8.99 2.24
C THR A 56 17.42 9.14 3.49
N ALA A 57 17.56 8.07 4.29
CA ALA A 57 18.45 8.03 5.45
C ALA A 57 19.94 7.84 5.10
N GLY A 58 20.30 7.82 3.80
CA GLY A 58 21.67 7.62 3.33
C GLY A 58 22.19 6.19 3.52
N LYS A 59 21.30 5.21 3.75
CA LYS A 59 21.70 3.81 3.88
C LYS A 59 21.86 3.19 2.49
N PRO A 60 22.96 2.46 2.23
CA PRO A 60 23.08 1.71 0.99
C PRO A 60 22.01 0.61 0.93
N ILE A 61 21.39 0.46 -0.24
CA ILE A 61 20.35 -0.55 -0.49
C ILE A 61 20.73 -1.42 -1.70
N ASP A 62 21.78 -2.21 -1.52
CA ASP A 62 22.16 -3.22 -2.50
C ASP A 62 21.08 -4.32 -2.65
N LYS A 63 21.29 -5.23 -3.62
CA LYS A 63 20.30 -6.27 -3.94
C LYS A 63 19.99 -7.18 -2.76
N ASP A 64 20.95 -7.43 -1.88
CA ASP A 64 20.76 -8.27 -0.69
C ASP A 64 19.95 -7.53 0.39
N ALA A 65 20.25 -6.25 0.63
CA ALA A 65 19.47 -5.40 1.53
C ALA A 65 18.01 -5.27 1.05
N GLN A 66 17.78 -5.15 -0.26
CA GLN A 66 16.43 -5.12 -0.84
C GLN A 66 15.66 -6.41 -0.56
N VAL A 67 16.31 -7.57 -0.71
CA VAL A 67 15.69 -8.87 -0.39
C VAL A 67 15.32 -8.92 1.08
N ILE A 68 16.24 -8.59 1.98
CA ILE A 68 16.00 -8.63 3.45
C ILE A 68 14.80 -7.74 3.83
N LEU A 69 14.76 -6.51 3.32
CA LEU A 69 13.67 -5.56 3.60
C LEU A 69 12.34 -6.05 3.00
N TYR A 70 12.36 -6.63 1.80
CA TYR A 70 11.16 -7.21 1.20
C TYR A 70 10.63 -8.41 2.00
N GLU A 71 11.53 -9.31 2.45
CA GLU A 71 11.15 -10.47 3.24
C GLU A 71 10.47 -10.09 4.55
N LYS A 72 10.93 -9.01 5.20
CA LYS A 72 10.30 -8.45 6.39
C LYS A 72 8.85 -7.99 6.14
N GLN A 73 8.57 -7.47 4.94
CA GLN A 73 7.24 -6.98 4.57
C GLN A 73 6.32 -8.05 3.97
N TRP A 74 6.88 -9.18 3.56
CA TRP A 74 6.14 -10.25 2.92
C TRP A 74 5.13 -10.88 3.88
N THR A 75 3.87 -10.92 3.45
CA THR A 75 2.83 -11.72 4.10
C THR A 75 2.19 -12.64 3.07
N ASN A 76 1.94 -13.90 3.44
CA ASN A 76 1.38 -14.89 2.51
C ASN A 76 0.03 -14.43 1.95
N VAL A 77 -0.04 -14.22 0.64
CA VAL A 77 -1.18 -13.65 -0.10
C VAL A 77 -2.20 -14.69 -0.56
N SER A 78 -1.81 -15.96 -0.57
CA SER A 78 -2.64 -17.12 -0.97
C SER A 78 -2.58 -18.24 0.09
N LYS A 79 -3.51 -19.20 0.04
CA LYS A 79 -3.39 -20.48 0.76
C LYS A 79 -2.46 -21.46 0.03
N ASP A 80 -2.29 -21.26 -1.27
CA ASP A 80 -1.40 -22.05 -2.12
C ASP A 80 0.05 -21.60 -1.90
N VAL A 81 0.89 -22.52 -1.44
CA VAL A 81 2.31 -22.28 -1.13
C VAL A 81 3.12 -21.98 -2.39
N THR A 82 2.88 -22.71 -3.49
CA THR A 82 3.56 -22.51 -4.77
C THR A 82 3.26 -21.11 -5.30
N LYS A 83 2.00 -20.69 -5.27
CA LYS A 83 1.60 -19.34 -5.69
C LYS A 83 2.22 -18.24 -4.84
N ASN A 84 2.37 -18.46 -3.53
CA ASN A 84 3.07 -17.51 -2.67
C ASN A 84 4.54 -17.38 -3.07
N LEU A 85 5.22 -18.50 -3.33
CA LEU A 85 6.62 -18.50 -3.73
C LEU A 85 6.83 -17.78 -5.07
N GLU A 86 5.99 -18.08 -6.07
CA GLU A 86 6.01 -17.42 -7.38
C GLU A 86 5.84 -15.90 -7.26
N LEU A 87 4.82 -15.45 -6.52
CA LEU A 87 4.57 -14.03 -6.31
C LEU A 87 5.67 -13.38 -5.47
N LYS A 88 6.22 -14.08 -4.48
CA LYS A 88 7.33 -13.57 -3.67
C LYS A 88 8.53 -13.28 -4.56
N ASN A 89 8.93 -14.25 -5.40
CA ASN A 89 10.06 -14.11 -6.32
C ASN A 89 9.81 -13.05 -7.39
N LEU A 90 8.59 -12.97 -7.93
CA LEU A 90 8.20 -11.91 -8.85
C LEU A 90 8.35 -10.53 -8.20
N GLY A 91 7.92 -10.38 -6.95
CA GLY A 91 8.04 -9.13 -6.21
C GLY A 91 9.49 -8.68 -6.01
N ILE A 92 10.39 -9.61 -5.66
CA ILE A 92 11.83 -9.31 -5.56
C ILE A 92 12.35 -8.73 -6.88
N LYS A 93 12.06 -9.42 -7.99
CA LYS A 93 12.49 -8.97 -9.32
C LYS A 93 11.93 -7.58 -9.66
N GLN A 94 10.63 -7.37 -9.49
CA GLN A 94 9.99 -6.09 -9.78
C GLN A 94 10.54 -4.93 -8.95
N LEU A 95 10.81 -5.18 -7.66
CA LEU A 95 11.37 -4.20 -6.74
C LEU A 95 12.81 -3.85 -7.11
N GLN A 96 13.63 -4.85 -7.44
CA GLN A 96 15.00 -4.63 -7.89
C GLN A 96 15.05 -3.86 -9.21
N ASP A 97 14.24 -4.26 -10.20
CA ASP A 97 14.12 -3.56 -11.48
C ASP A 97 13.67 -2.10 -11.26
N PHE A 98 12.75 -1.86 -10.33
CA PHE A 98 12.28 -0.51 -10.00
C PHE A 98 13.38 0.35 -9.36
N VAL A 99 14.12 -0.19 -8.38
CA VAL A 99 15.22 0.55 -7.72
C VAL A 99 16.33 0.84 -8.73
N ASP A 100 16.76 -0.15 -9.51
CA ASP A 100 17.82 0.01 -10.51
C ASP A 100 17.48 1.14 -11.52
N LEU A 101 16.20 1.32 -11.86
CA LEU A 101 15.73 2.37 -12.76
C LEU A 101 15.52 3.75 -12.10
N ASN A 102 15.21 3.81 -10.80
CA ASN A 102 14.70 5.03 -10.17
C ASN A 102 15.50 5.49 -8.93
N ILE A 103 16.63 4.86 -8.59
CA ILE A 103 17.37 5.13 -7.34
C ILE A 103 17.74 6.60 -7.14
N SER A 104 18.06 7.34 -8.21
CA SER A 104 18.37 8.77 -8.17
C SER A 104 17.16 9.64 -7.82
N GLU A 105 15.97 9.26 -8.28
CA GLU A 105 14.73 9.98 -7.99
C GLU A 105 14.18 9.60 -6.61
N MET A 106 14.32 8.33 -6.22
CA MET A 106 13.87 7.83 -4.91
C MET A 106 14.52 8.54 -3.72
N GLY A 107 15.77 9.00 -3.86
CA GLY A 107 16.45 9.80 -2.84
C GLY A 107 15.97 11.24 -2.72
N ASN A 108 15.20 11.73 -3.70
CA ASN A 108 14.63 13.09 -3.72
C ASN A 108 13.16 13.12 -3.28
N THR A 109 12.59 11.98 -2.86
CA THR A 109 11.20 11.89 -2.42
C THR A 109 11.00 12.59 -1.08
N ILE A 110 10.41 13.79 -1.11
CA ILE A 110 10.19 14.64 0.08
C ILE A 110 9.11 14.07 1.01
N TYR A 111 8.11 13.38 0.44
CA TYR A 111 7.02 12.77 1.21
C TYR A 111 6.65 11.43 0.62
N LEU A 112 6.48 10.42 1.47
CA LEU A 112 6.13 9.06 1.11
C LEU A 112 4.86 8.67 1.89
N GLU A 113 3.83 8.20 1.19
CA GLU A 113 2.50 7.91 1.77
C GLU A 113 1.97 9.05 2.64
N LYS A 114 1.98 10.29 2.14
CA LYS A 114 1.57 11.45 2.95
C LYS A 114 0.10 11.34 3.32
N SER A 115 -0.18 11.10 4.60
CA SER A 115 -1.56 11.09 5.08
C SER A 115 -2.16 12.49 5.04
N PHE A 116 -3.44 12.59 4.68
CA PHE A 116 -4.20 13.83 4.76
C PHE A 116 -5.55 13.60 5.42
N SER A 117 -6.06 14.65 6.07
CA SER A 117 -7.38 14.67 6.70
C SER A 117 -7.86 16.10 6.81
N PHE A 118 -8.98 16.45 6.16
CA PHE A 118 -9.58 17.78 6.26
C PHE A 118 -11.11 17.70 6.32
N PRO A 119 -11.78 18.63 7.04
CA PRO A 119 -13.23 18.70 7.05
C PRO A 119 -13.76 19.24 5.71
N LEU A 120 -14.88 18.68 5.25
CA LEU A 120 -15.69 19.21 4.16
C LEU A 120 -17.14 19.09 4.60
N ASP A 121 -17.77 20.22 4.92
CA ASP A 121 -19.11 20.28 5.53
C ASP A 121 -19.23 19.35 6.77
N ASP A 122 -20.15 18.39 6.70
CA ASP A 122 -20.45 17.42 7.76
C ASP A 122 -19.57 16.16 7.71
N ILE A 123 -18.69 16.06 6.72
CA ILE A 123 -17.78 14.93 6.54
C ILE A 123 -16.32 15.31 6.76
N ILE A 124 -15.49 14.30 6.99
CA ILE A 124 -14.04 14.41 7.02
C ILE A 124 -13.50 13.58 5.85
N ILE A 125 -12.82 14.23 4.92
CA ILE A 125 -12.11 13.58 3.82
C ILE A 125 -10.72 13.19 4.31
N CYS A 126 -10.35 11.92 4.13
CA CYS A 126 -9.05 11.39 4.55
C CYS A 126 -8.49 10.34 3.58
N GLY A 127 -7.16 10.22 3.53
CA GLY A 127 -6.47 9.25 2.69
C GLY A 127 -4.97 9.36 2.80
N TYR A 128 -4.29 8.73 1.84
CA TYR A 128 -2.85 8.81 1.63
C TYR A 128 -2.60 9.33 0.22
N ILE A 129 -1.53 10.11 0.06
CA ILE A 129 -1.01 10.52 -1.23
C ILE A 129 0.22 9.64 -1.48
N GLU A 130 0.13 8.75 -2.46
CA GLU A 130 1.29 8.06 -3.00
C GLU A 130 2.26 9.07 -3.63
N SER A 131 3.53 8.94 -3.29
CA SER A 131 4.61 9.70 -3.92
C SER A 131 4.87 9.14 -5.32
N ARG A 132 5.11 10.04 -6.26
CA ARG A 132 5.48 9.69 -7.63
C ARG A 132 6.99 9.55 -7.75
#